data_AF-A0A5C1AAD2-F1
#
_entry.id   AF-A0A5C1AAD2-F1
#
_cell.length_a   1.000
_cell.length_b   1.000
_cell.length_c   1.000
_cell.angle_alpha   90.00
_cell.angle_beta   90.00
_cell.angle_gamma   90.00
#
_symmetry.space_group_name_H-M   'P 1'
#
loop_
_entity.id
_entity.type
_entity.pdbx_description
1 polymer ?
#
loop_
_entity_poly.entity_id
_entity_poly.type
_entity_poly.pdbx_seq_one_letter_code
_entity_poly.pdbx_strand_id
1 'polypeptide(L)'
;MNCSKLEVGSAVCRNCGRAKVNRPRGLCWSCYYTPGVKDKFPSTSKYARRGEGNFNGNAPLPAIPTTAAPGTQEKLDVLAMRAKLKQALWHPLDATYEGDPKPLQWLAQHATTSTAA
;
A
#
# COMPACT_ATOMS: atom_id res chain seq x y z
N MET A 1 26.51 -9.38 4.63
CA MET A 1 25.34 -10.13 4.13
C MET A 1 25.30 -11.45 4.87
N ASN A 2 24.76 -11.46 6.08
CA ASN A 2 24.88 -12.61 6.97
C ASN A 2 23.51 -13.27 7.11
N CYS A 3 23.29 -14.29 6.29
CA CYS A 3 22.20 -15.26 6.41
C CYS A 3 22.58 -16.23 7.54
N SER A 4 22.50 -15.77 8.78
CA SER A 4 22.86 -16.57 9.95
C SER A 4 21.70 -17.49 10.32
N LYS A 5 21.80 -18.76 9.90
CA LYS A 5 21.15 -19.94 10.50
C LYS A 5 19.63 -19.89 10.62
N LEU A 6 18.96 -20.35 9.56
CA LEU A 6 17.64 -20.96 9.66
C LEU A 6 17.76 -22.21 10.54
N GLU A 7 17.40 -22.11 11.81
CA GLU A 7 17.12 -23.28 12.62
C GLU A 7 16.04 -24.11 11.92
N VAL A 8 16.35 -25.40 11.75
CA VAL A 8 15.53 -26.41 11.11
C VAL A 8 14.12 -26.32 11.67
N GLY A 9 13.19 -25.86 10.81
CA GLY A 9 11.82 -25.60 11.19
C GLY A 9 11.22 -26.79 11.92
N SER A 10 10.70 -26.55 13.12
CA SER A 10 9.85 -27.51 13.81
C SER A 10 8.80 -28.01 12.81
N ALA A 11 8.75 -29.31 12.55
CA ALA A 11 7.80 -29.88 11.60
C ALA A 11 6.34 -29.72 12.05
N VAL A 12 6.08 -29.04 13.17
CA VAL A 12 4.77 -28.78 13.78
C VAL A 12 4.27 -27.36 13.52
N CYS A 13 2.95 -27.24 13.37
CA CYS A 13 2.25 -26.00 13.08
C CYS A 13 2.54 -24.92 14.14
N ARG A 14 2.93 -23.72 13.71
CA ARG A 14 3.21 -22.58 14.60
C ARG A 14 1.98 -22.05 15.34
N ASN A 15 0.77 -22.34 14.86
CA ASN A 15 -0.47 -21.89 15.52
C ASN A 15 -1.00 -22.91 16.53
N CYS A 16 -1.07 -24.19 16.17
CA CYS A 16 -1.68 -25.21 17.02
C CYS A 16 -0.68 -26.12 17.73
N GLY A 17 0.59 -26.16 17.31
CA GLY A 17 1.64 -27.03 17.87
C GLY A 17 1.45 -28.53 17.64
N ARG A 18 0.29 -28.97 17.11
CA ARG A 18 -0.11 -30.39 17.07
C ARG A 18 0.16 -31.07 15.73
N ALA A 19 -0.22 -30.41 14.64
CA ALA A 19 -0.21 -31.02 13.30
C ALA A 19 1.08 -30.70 12.54
N LYS A 20 1.44 -31.57 11.59
CA LYS A 20 2.59 -31.33 10.70
C LYS A 20 2.39 -30.07 9.85
N VAL A 21 3.43 -29.25 9.71
CA VAL A 21 3.46 -28.13 8.76
C VAL A 21 3.38 -28.67 7.35
N ASN A 22 2.38 -28.22 6.61
CA ASN A 22 2.22 -28.55 5.19
C ASN A 22 1.90 -27.32 4.32
N ARG A 23 1.89 -26.11 4.91
CA ARG A 23 1.57 -24.85 4.22
C ARG A 23 2.59 -23.74 4.52
N PRO A 24 2.67 -22.72 3.65
CA PRO A 24 3.49 -21.53 3.90
C PRO A 24 3.17 -20.90 5.26
N ARG A 25 4.12 -20.13 5.81
CA ARG A 25 4.05 -19.47 7.13
C ARG A 25 4.19 -20.44 8.32
N GLY A 26 4.49 -21.72 8.08
CA GLY A 26 4.67 -22.71 9.14
C GLY A 26 3.35 -23.21 9.72
N LEU A 27 2.30 -23.33 8.90
CA LEU A 27 0.96 -23.70 9.35
C LEU A 27 0.54 -25.09 8.81
N CYS A 28 -0.38 -25.74 9.51
CA CYS A 28 -1.14 -26.88 9.00
C CYS A 28 -2.34 -26.42 8.17
N TRP A 29 -2.95 -27.35 7.43
CA TRP A 29 -4.09 -27.08 6.56
C TRP A 29 -5.23 -26.34 7.26
N SER A 30 -5.70 -26.87 8.40
CA SER A 30 -6.81 -26.28 9.15
C SER A 30 -6.48 -24.85 9.57
N CYS A 31 -5.32 -24.63 10.19
CA CYS A 31 -4.89 -23.31 10.66
C CYS A 31 -4.66 -22.32 9.51
N TYR A 32 -4.25 -22.78 8.32
CA TYR A 32 -4.03 -21.92 7.17
C TYR A 32 -5.34 -21.33 6.63
N TYR A 33 -6.42 -22.12 6.63
CA TYR A 33 -7.74 -21.69 6.14
C TYR A 33 -8.66 -21.13 7.23
N THR A 34 -8.31 -21.25 8.51
CA THR A 34 -9.03 -20.56 9.57
C THR A 34 -8.94 -19.04 9.38
N PRO A 35 -10.07 -18.32 9.25
CA PRO A 35 -10.08 -16.86 9.14
C PRO A 35 -9.31 -16.20 10.28
N GLY A 36 -8.47 -15.21 9.96
CA GLY A 36 -7.68 -14.46 10.95
C GLY A 36 -6.45 -15.19 11.52
N VAL A 37 -6.29 -16.50 11.35
CA VAL A 37 -5.07 -17.20 11.79
C VAL A 37 -3.91 -16.90 10.85
N LYS A 38 -4.12 -17.02 9.53
CA LYS A 38 -3.10 -16.76 8.51
C LYS A 38 -2.46 -15.36 8.63
N ASP A 39 -3.24 -14.38 9.04
CA ASP A 39 -2.83 -12.97 9.12
C ASP A 39 -1.89 -12.69 10.29
N LYS A 40 -1.91 -13.52 11.34
CA LYS A 40 -0.99 -13.44 12.50
C LYS A 40 0.44 -13.87 12.16
N PHE A 41 0.63 -14.63 11.08
CA PHE A 41 1.94 -15.16 10.70
C PHE A 41 2.42 -14.45 9.45
N PRO A 42 3.53 -13.70 9.48
CA PRO A 42 4.02 -12.98 8.32
C PRO A 42 4.42 -13.93 7.19
N SER A 43 4.24 -13.48 5.94
CA SER A 43 4.73 -14.23 4.77
C SER A 43 6.25 -14.19 4.73
N THR A 44 6.89 -15.35 4.69
CA THR A 44 8.36 -15.49 4.70
C THR A 44 8.99 -15.51 3.31
N SER A 45 8.18 -15.46 2.24
CA SER A 45 8.69 -15.47 0.86
C SER A 45 9.36 -14.15 0.49
N LYS A 46 10.48 -14.21 -0.25
CA LYS A 46 11.11 -13.02 -0.84
C LYS A 46 10.21 -12.27 -1.83
N TYR A 47 9.21 -12.96 -2.40
CA TYR A 47 8.20 -12.40 -3.31
C TYR A 47 6.92 -11.96 -2.60
N ALA A 48 6.88 -12.00 -1.26
CA ALA A 48 5.72 -11.52 -0.52
C ALA A 48 5.58 -10.00 -0.69
N ARG A 49 4.39 -9.54 -1.09
CA ARG A 49 4.06 -8.11 -1.04
C ARG A 49 4.17 -7.62 0.42
N ARG A 50 4.97 -6.57 0.63
CA ARG A 50 5.20 -5.90 1.92
C ARG A 50 4.87 -4.41 1.75
N GLY A 51 4.38 -3.79 2.82
CA GLY A 51 4.00 -2.36 2.83
C GLY A 51 2.52 -2.12 2.54
N GLU A 52 2.15 -0.84 2.51
CA GLU A 52 0.84 -0.38 2.05
C GLU A 52 0.66 -0.83 0.59
N GLY A 53 -0.36 -1.63 0.32
CA GLY A 53 -0.61 -2.10 -1.04
C GLY A 53 -0.83 -0.94 -1.99
N ASN A 54 -0.45 -1.08 -3.26
CA ASN A 54 -0.97 -0.17 -4.27
C ASN A 54 -2.48 -0.43 -4.38
N PHE A 55 -3.30 0.56 -4.05
CA PHE A 55 -4.74 0.50 -4.31
C PHE A 55 -4.94 0.63 -5.83
N ASN A 56 -4.49 -0.40 -6.57
CA ASN A 56 -4.57 -0.45 -8.02
C ASN A 56 -6.05 -0.45 -8.42
N GLY A 57 -6.50 0.67 -8.98
CA GLY A 57 -7.88 0.91 -9.34
C GLY A 57 -8.21 2.40 -9.36
N ASN A 58 -9.51 2.70 -9.42
CA ASN A 58 -10.02 4.07 -9.39
C ASN A 58 -10.09 4.55 -7.93
N ALA A 59 -8.98 5.07 -7.41
CA ALA A 59 -8.92 5.62 -6.06
C ALA A 59 -9.59 7.00 -6.03
N PRO A 60 -10.34 7.35 -4.98
CA PRO A 60 -10.93 8.67 -4.87
C PRO A 60 -9.83 9.75 -4.85
N LEU A 61 -10.06 10.82 -5.59
CA LEU A 61 -9.17 11.99 -5.58
C LEU A 61 -9.16 12.59 -4.15
N PRO A 62 -8.00 12.93 -3.59
CA PRO A 62 -7.96 13.63 -2.29
C PRO A 62 -8.69 14.97 -2.40
N ALA A 63 -9.44 15.36 -1.38
CA ALA A 63 -10.28 16.56 -1.40
C ALA A 63 -9.48 17.87 -1.53
N ILE A 64 -8.22 17.88 -1.07
CA ILE A 64 -7.38 19.07 -1.02
C ILE A 64 -6.02 18.77 -1.68
N PRO A 65 -5.57 19.61 -2.63
CA PRO A 65 -4.22 19.53 -3.16
C PRO A 65 -3.18 19.90 -2.10
N THR A 66 -1.97 19.37 -2.20
CA THR A 66 -0.87 19.79 -1.33
C THR A 66 -0.02 20.87 -1.99
N THR A 67 0.36 21.87 -1.20
CA THR A 67 1.32 22.91 -1.57
C THR A 67 2.78 22.48 -1.40
N ALA A 68 3.02 21.30 -0.80
CA ALA A 68 4.38 20.80 -0.57
C ALA A 68 5.09 20.50 -1.89
N ALA A 69 6.29 21.06 -2.07
CA ALA A 69 7.06 20.93 -3.30
C ALA A 69 7.50 19.47 -3.53
N PRO A 70 7.61 19.01 -4.80
CA PRO A 70 8.06 17.65 -5.08
C PRO A 70 9.49 17.41 -4.56
N GLY A 71 9.70 16.28 -3.90
CA GLY A 71 11.01 15.89 -3.31
C GLY A 71 11.21 16.34 -1.86
N THR A 72 10.30 17.13 -1.29
CA THR A 72 10.34 17.52 0.13
C THR A 72 9.82 16.43 1.05
N GLN A 73 10.21 16.47 2.33
CA GLN A 73 9.71 15.54 3.33
C GLN A 73 8.20 15.75 3.57
N GLU A 74 7.71 16.99 3.56
CA GLU A 74 6.28 17.26 3.75
C GLU A 74 5.44 16.61 2.63
N LYS A 75 5.97 16.61 1.40
CA LYS A 75 5.30 15.92 0.29
C LYS A 75 5.23 14.41 0.52
N LEU A 76 6.33 13.80 0.97
CA LEU A 76 6.37 12.36 1.27
C LEU A 76 5.37 11.97 2.37
N ASP A 77 5.22 12.80 3.39
CA ASP A 77 4.28 12.57 4.48
C ASP A 77 2.82 12.62 4.00
N VAL A 78 2.48 13.58 3.12
CA VAL A 78 1.16 13.65 2.47
C VAL A 78 0.88 12.41 1.62
N LEU A 79 1.87 11.94 0.85
CA LEU A 79 1.71 10.74 0.03
C LEU A 79 1.52 9.48 0.89
N ALA A 80 2.26 9.36 1.99
CA ALA A 80 2.10 8.26 2.94
C ALA A 80 0.72 8.28 3.59
N MET A 81 0.22 9.47 3.96
CA MET A 81 -1.15 9.63 4.48
C MET A 81 -2.19 9.21 3.44
N ARG A 82 -2.09 9.71 2.19
CA ARG A 82 -3.03 9.35 1.10
C ARG A 82 -3.03 7.85 0.80
N ALA A 83 -1.86 7.21 0.83
CA ALA A 83 -1.72 5.76 0.67
C ALA A 83 -2.49 4.98 1.74
N LYS A 84 -2.34 5.38 3.02
CA LYS A 84 -3.08 4.77 4.15
C LYS A 84 -4.60 4.93 4.00
N LEU A 85 -5.05 6.08 3.50
CA LEU A 85 -6.45 6.37 3.23
C LEU A 85 -6.98 5.74 1.93
N LYS A 86 -6.13 5.03 1.17
CA LYS A 86 -6.47 4.44 -0.14
C LYS A 86 -7.02 5.47 -1.13
N GLN A 87 -6.53 6.70 -1.04
CA GLN A 87 -6.83 7.77 -1.98
C GLN A 87 -5.84 7.76 -3.15
N ALA A 88 -6.15 8.50 -4.21
CA ALA A 88 -5.18 8.78 -5.25
C ALA A 88 -3.96 9.48 -4.62
N LEU A 89 -2.76 8.98 -4.92
CA LEU A 89 -1.52 9.54 -4.39
C LEU A 89 -1.32 10.99 -4.83
N TRP A 90 -1.67 11.28 -6.08
CA TRP A 90 -1.44 12.57 -6.72
C TRP A 90 -2.75 13.30 -6.97
N HIS A 91 -2.78 14.59 -6.66
CA HIS A 91 -3.83 15.50 -7.11
C HIS A 91 -3.29 16.31 -8.31
N PRO A 92 -4.08 16.56 -9.37
CA PRO A 92 -3.64 17.35 -10.53
C PRO A 92 -3.22 18.79 -10.19
N LEU A 93 -3.80 19.36 -9.14
CA LEU A 93 -3.44 20.67 -8.58
C LEU A 93 -2.41 20.62 -7.44
N ASP A 94 -1.78 19.47 -7.17
CA ASP A 94 -0.66 19.46 -6.23
C ASP A 94 0.47 20.39 -6.73
N ALA A 95 1.29 20.92 -5.83
CA ALA A 95 2.46 21.71 -6.21
C ALA A 95 3.38 20.92 -7.15
N THR A 96 3.72 21.54 -8.26
CA THR A 96 4.59 21.02 -9.32
C THR A 96 5.82 21.92 -9.49
N TYR A 97 6.73 21.52 -10.38
CA TYR A 97 7.80 22.41 -10.84
C TYR A 97 7.25 23.47 -11.80
N GLU A 98 8.02 24.54 -11.99
CA GLU A 98 7.71 25.59 -12.96
C GLU A 98 7.61 25.01 -14.37
N GLY A 99 6.57 25.38 -15.12
CA GLY A 99 6.31 24.88 -16.47
C GLY A 99 5.55 23.54 -16.58
N ASP A 100 5.10 22.94 -15.46
CA ASP A 100 4.26 21.74 -15.53
C ASP A 100 2.86 22.07 -16.10
N PRO A 101 2.42 21.44 -17.21
CA PRO A 101 1.13 21.74 -17.83
C PRO A 101 -0.07 21.08 -17.13
N LYS A 102 0.14 20.08 -16.24
CA LYS A 102 -0.96 19.31 -15.64
C LYS A 102 -1.98 20.16 -14.87
N PRO A 103 -1.57 21.14 -14.03
CA PRO A 103 -2.53 21.97 -13.31
C PRO A 103 -3.43 22.78 -14.25
N LEU A 104 -2.85 23.38 -15.30
CA LEU A 104 -3.58 24.18 -16.29
C LEU A 104 -4.56 23.32 -17.11
N GLN A 105 -4.13 22.13 -17.53
CA GLN A 105 -4.99 21.20 -18.26
C GLN A 105 -6.19 20.76 -17.41
N TRP A 106 -5.96 20.45 -16.14
CA TRP A 106 -7.03 20.06 -15.23
C TRP A 106 -8.02 21.20 -15.01
N LEU A 107 -7.54 22.43 -14.79
CA LEU A 107 -8.39 23.61 -14.67
C LEU A 107 -9.22 23.83 -15.94
N ALA A 108 -8.63 23.72 -17.13
CA ALA A 108 -9.35 23.87 -18.39
C ALA A 108 -10.48 22.83 -18.57
N GLN A 109 -10.24 21.59 -18.13
CA GLN A 109 -11.23 20.51 -18.20
C GLN A 109 -12.41 20.70 -17.24
N HIS A 110 -12.21 21.37 -16.09
CA HIS A 110 -13.20 21.52 -15.03
C HIS A 110 -13.77 22.94 -14.90
N ALA A 111 -13.27 23.92 -15.66
CA ALA A 111 -13.82 25.28 -15.70
C ALA A 111 -15.17 25.36 -16.43
N THR A 112 -15.45 24.44 -17.36
CA THR A 112 -16.65 24.44 -18.21
C THR A 112 -17.90 23.92 -17.50
N THR A 113 -17.78 23.32 -16.32
CA THR A 113 -18.91 22.77 -15.54
C THR A 113 -19.61 23.80 -14.65
N SER A 114 -19.12 25.05 -14.59
CA SER A 114 -19.68 26.09 -13.72
C SER A 114 -20.58 27.12 -14.43
N THR A 115 -20.80 27.02 -15.74
CA THR A 115 -21.60 28.00 -16.52
C THR A 115 -22.89 27.39 -17.08
N ALA A 116 -23.65 26.69 -16.25
CA ALA A 116 -24.99 26.24 -16.58
C ALA A 116 -25.92 26.42 -15.36
N ALA A 117 -26.32 27.66 -15.12
CA ALA A 117 -27.45 28.05 -14.27
C ALA A 117 -28.11 29.29 -14.87
#